data_AF-A0A7C5YA87-F1
#
_entry.id   AF-A0A7C5YA87-F1
#
_cell.length_a   1.000
_cell.length_b   1.000
_cell.length_c   1.000
_cell.angle_alpha   90.00
_cell.angle_beta   90.00
_cell.angle_gamma   90.00
#
_symmetry.space_group_name_H-M   'P 1'
#
loop_
_entity.id
_entity.type
_entity.pdbx_description
1 polymer ?
#
loop_
_entity_poly.entity_id
_entity_poly.type
_entity_poly.pdbx_seq_one_letter_code
_entity_poly.pdbx_strand_id
1 'polypeptide(L)'
;MEIEVKGNELVVNAKDWCSFTTIEDSKELMELVIRNITEKPEIERVLISENREIEYPESQVRMLKEIADVYTFFVKERGVLSLDFYPEFNQKTKELIGLLLSDPILCYVKISVYIFKDRESSYTKEFLLPFKEMLEKTLLVKEVKDKLSSYVPGSRELYRLLFTPTIRPAFMLERFLLFPPKGSELIEKYYLKDGTEATIYKIPGKARLLYFILAKEFLLSDEEYSVLLEARRILTERKVEETELKDFEMVRRFFSERGKAIIKDLVIGKRTPISPKRIEELAEILVRHTAG
;
A
#
# COMPACT_ATOMS: atom_id res chain seq x y z
N MET A 1 -7.56 13.40 -7.02
CA MET A 1 -7.52 11.97 -6.66
C MET A 1 -8.36 11.23 -7.66
N GLU A 2 -7.70 10.48 -8.53
CA GLU A 2 -8.38 9.64 -9.52
C GLU A 2 -8.40 8.21 -9.01
N ILE A 3 -9.56 7.59 -9.08
CA ILE A 3 -9.76 6.20 -8.67
C ILE A 3 -10.20 5.44 -9.90
N GLU A 4 -9.47 4.37 -10.21
CA GLU A 4 -9.75 3.50 -11.33
C GLU A 4 -9.83 2.07 -10.84
N VAL A 5 -10.77 1.28 -11.37
CA VAL A 5 -10.84 -0.15 -11.08
C VAL A 5 -10.43 -0.90 -12.35
N LYS A 6 -9.31 -1.62 -12.27
CA LYS A 6 -8.74 -2.42 -13.36
C LYS A 6 -8.92 -3.90 -13.05
N GLY A 7 -10.01 -4.50 -13.54
CA GLY A 7 -10.39 -5.86 -13.17
C GLY A 7 -10.67 -5.94 -11.66
N ASN A 8 -9.94 -6.81 -10.95
CA ASN A 8 -10.06 -6.99 -9.49
C ASN A 8 -9.10 -6.08 -8.69
N GLU A 9 -8.54 -5.04 -9.31
CA GLU A 9 -7.56 -4.16 -8.68
C GLU A 9 -8.10 -2.73 -8.58
N LEU A 10 -8.11 -2.18 -7.37
CA LEU A 10 -8.43 -0.78 -7.10
C LEU A 10 -7.14 0.04 -7.19
N VAL A 11 -7.07 0.94 -8.17
CA VAL A 11 -5.95 1.85 -8.36
C VAL A 11 -6.33 3.23 -7.85
N VAL A 12 -5.54 3.73 -6.91
CA VAL A 12 -5.70 5.04 -6.29
C VAL A 12 -4.53 5.93 -6.71
N ASN A 13 -4.78 6.93 -7.55
CA ASN A 13 -3.76 7.89 -7.95
C ASN A 13 -3.68 9.05 -6.95
N ALA A 14 -2.57 9.09 -6.20
CA ALA A 14 -2.30 9.99 -5.09
C ALA A 14 -1.25 11.07 -5.41
N LYS A 15 -0.83 11.23 -6.68
CA LYS A 15 0.26 12.16 -7.08
C LYS A 15 0.06 13.63 -6.67
N ASP A 16 -1.18 14.09 -6.54
CA ASP A 16 -1.50 15.47 -6.15
C ASP A 16 -1.74 15.63 -4.64
N TRP A 17 -1.47 14.61 -3.83
CA TRP A 17 -1.74 14.64 -2.39
C TRP A 17 -0.54 15.19 -1.61
N CYS A 18 -0.76 16.17 -0.74
CA CYS A 18 0.28 16.86 0.02
C CYS A 18 1.03 16.00 1.07
N SER A 19 0.67 14.74 1.26
CA SER A 19 1.32 13.83 2.22
C SER A 19 1.44 12.43 1.64
N PHE A 20 2.58 11.78 1.86
CA PHE A 20 2.74 10.34 1.68
C PHE A 20 1.67 9.63 2.52
N THR A 21 0.74 8.90 1.88
CA THR A 21 -0.36 8.24 2.59
C THR A 21 -0.40 6.75 2.30
N THR A 22 -0.33 5.96 3.35
CA THR A 22 -0.63 4.53 3.35
C THR A 22 -1.99 4.30 4.00
N ILE A 23 -2.58 3.12 3.76
CA ILE A 23 -3.87 2.75 4.36
C ILE A 23 -3.75 2.73 5.87
N GLU A 24 -2.61 2.33 6.43
CA GLU A 24 -2.36 2.29 7.87
C GLU A 24 -2.14 3.66 8.49
N ASP A 25 -1.72 4.69 7.74
CA ASP A 25 -1.43 6.02 8.29
C ASP A 25 -2.56 7.05 8.09
N SER A 26 -3.40 6.92 7.06
CA SER A 26 -4.50 7.88 6.78
C SER A 26 -5.90 7.30 6.99
N LYS A 27 -6.70 7.99 7.81
CA LYS A 27 -8.11 7.65 8.06
C LYS A 27 -8.97 7.85 6.82
N GLU A 28 -8.68 8.92 6.08
CA GLU A 28 -9.36 9.32 4.86
C GLU A 28 -9.14 8.27 3.76
N LEU A 29 -7.90 7.81 3.61
CA LEU A 29 -7.55 6.77 2.65
C LEU A 29 -8.17 5.42 3.03
N MET A 30 -8.13 5.04 4.32
CA MET A 30 -8.76 3.81 4.80
C MET A 30 -10.27 3.82 4.52
N GLU A 31 -10.96 4.92 4.86
CA GLU A 31 -12.39 5.08 4.58
C GLU A 31 -12.68 4.97 3.09
N LEU A 32 -11.90 5.66 2.26
CA LEU A 32 -12.07 5.63 0.82
C LEU A 32 -11.93 4.22 0.25
N VAL A 33 -10.89 3.50 0.67
CA VAL A 33 -10.65 2.13 0.21
C VAL A 33 -11.78 1.20 0.63
N ILE A 34 -12.21 1.25 1.90
CA ILE A 34 -13.29 0.39 2.39
C ILE A 34 -14.61 0.72 1.68
N ARG A 35 -14.91 2.00 1.41
CA ARG A 35 -16.10 2.39 0.62
C ARG A 35 -16.08 1.80 -0.79
N ASN A 36 -14.94 1.89 -1.48
CA ASN A 36 -14.82 1.30 -2.82
C ASN A 36 -14.96 -0.23 -2.79
N ILE A 37 -14.36 -0.90 -1.80
CA ILE A 37 -14.53 -2.36 -1.60
C ILE A 37 -16.00 -2.72 -1.31
N THR A 38 -16.70 -1.87 -0.55
CA THR A 38 -18.13 -2.04 -0.22
C THR A 38 -19.04 -1.91 -1.45
N GLU A 39 -18.65 -1.07 -2.41
CA GLU A 39 -19.36 -0.92 -3.69
C GLU A 39 -19.00 -2.02 -4.69
N LYS A 40 -17.76 -2.50 -4.64
CA LYS A 40 -17.17 -3.48 -5.57
C LYS A 40 -16.45 -4.60 -4.82
N PRO A 41 -17.19 -5.63 -4.34
CA PRO A 41 -16.62 -6.72 -3.55
C PRO A 41 -15.58 -7.58 -4.29
N GLU A 42 -15.54 -7.50 -5.63
CA GLU A 42 -14.58 -8.17 -6.50
C GLU A 42 -13.13 -7.65 -6.35
N ILE A 43 -12.93 -6.50 -5.71
CA ILE A 43 -11.59 -5.92 -5.51
C ILE A 43 -10.75 -6.86 -4.64
N GLU A 44 -9.73 -7.50 -5.20
CA GLU A 44 -8.80 -8.38 -4.49
C GLU A 44 -7.49 -7.67 -4.13
N ARG A 45 -7.15 -6.57 -4.82
CA ARG A 45 -5.90 -5.84 -4.60
C ARG A 45 -6.13 -4.34 -4.58
N VAL A 46 -5.30 -3.63 -3.81
CA VAL A 46 -5.30 -2.16 -3.79
C VAL A 46 -3.90 -1.68 -4.14
N LEU A 47 -3.82 -0.81 -5.15
CA LEU A 47 -2.60 -0.17 -5.59
C LEU A 47 -2.73 1.33 -5.36
N ILE A 48 -1.83 1.90 -4.58
CA ILE A 48 -1.72 3.35 -4.41
C ILE A 48 -0.53 3.82 -5.23
N SER A 49 -0.80 4.67 -6.20
CA SER A 49 0.21 5.22 -7.11
C SER A 49 0.50 6.67 -6.73
N GLU A 50 1.71 6.91 -6.22
CA GLU A 50 2.25 8.25 -5.98
C GLU A 50 3.54 8.42 -6.80
N ASN A 51 4.65 8.80 -6.15
CA ASN A 51 5.98 8.57 -6.67
C ASN A 51 6.23 7.04 -6.72
N ARG A 52 6.10 6.35 -5.59
CA ARG A 52 6.19 4.89 -5.52
C ARG A 52 4.81 4.25 -5.70
N GLU A 53 4.80 2.98 -6.05
CA GLU A 53 3.63 2.13 -6.02
C GLU A 53 3.58 1.35 -4.70
N ILE A 54 2.47 1.47 -3.99
CA ILE A 54 2.20 0.79 -2.73
C ILE A 54 1.10 -0.22 -2.99
N GLU A 55 1.44 -1.51 -2.94
CA GLU A 55 0.54 -2.61 -3.25
C GLU A 55 0.11 -3.34 -1.97
N TYR A 56 -1.19 -3.41 -1.74
CA TYR A 56 -1.81 -4.24 -0.71
C TYR A 56 -2.32 -5.52 -1.36
N PRO A 57 -1.73 -6.68 -1.00
CA PRO A 57 -2.13 -7.96 -1.55
C PRO A 57 -3.50 -8.39 -1.00
N GLU A 58 -4.08 -9.40 -1.64
CA GLU A 58 -5.39 -9.96 -1.27
C GLU A 58 -5.50 -10.36 0.20
N SER A 59 -4.43 -10.90 0.78
CA SER A 59 -4.40 -11.25 2.21
C SER A 59 -4.66 -10.06 3.12
N GLN A 60 -4.24 -8.85 2.74
CA GLN A 60 -4.47 -7.62 3.50
C GLN A 60 -5.80 -6.97 3.12
N VAL A 61 -6.16 -6.96 1.84
CA VAL A 61 -7.46 -6.45 1.37
C VAL A 61 -8.61 -7.25 1.96
N ARG A 62 -8.44 -8.55 2.20
CA ARG A 62 -9.41 -9.38 2.91
C ARG A 62 -9.78 -8.83 4.28
N MET A 63 -8.83 -8.29 5.04
CA MET A 63 -9.13 -7.66 6.34
C MET A 63 -10.07 -6.46 6.18
N LEU A 64 -9.90 -5.68 5.11
CA LEU A 64 -10.77 -4.54 4.79
C LEU A 64 -12.13 -4.97 4.25
N LYS A 65 -12.19 -6.09 3.49
CA LYS A 65 -13.45 -6.71 3.05
C LYS A 65 -14.32 -7.12 4.22
N GLU A 66 -13.75 -7.74 5.24
CA GLU A 66 -14.51 -8.15 6.43
C GLU A 66 -15.15 -6.93 7.12
N ILE A 67 -14.49 -5.76 7.10
CA ILE A 67 -15.09 -4.50 7.60
C ILE A 67 -16.19 -3.99 6.67
N ALA A 68 -15.98 -4.05 5.35
CA ALA A 68 -16.98 -3.71 4.34
C ALA A 68 -18.26 -4.57 4.45
N ASP A 69 -18.11 -5.86 4.80
CA ASP A 69 -19.21 -6.78 5.04
C ASP A 69 -20.03 -6.38 6.28
N VAL A 70 -19.34 -6.01 7.37
CA VAL A 70 -19.99 -5.46 8.57
C VAL A 70 -20.76 -4.19 8.23
N TYR A 71 -20.15 -3.29 7.46
CA TYR A 71 -20.82 -2.07 7.00
C TYR A 71 -22.06 -2.39 6.16
N THR A 72 -21.94 -3.32 5.21
CA THR A 72 -23.05 -3.73 4.34
C THR A 72 -24.22 -4.26 5.16
N PHE A 73 -23.96 -5.16 6.10
CA PHE A 73 -24.99 -5.73 6.96
C PHE A 73 -25.73 -4.67 7.79
N PHE A 74 -25.02 -3.79 8.49
CA PHE A 74 -25.68 -2.79 9.34
C PHE A 74 -26.30 -1.65 8.54
N VAL A 75 -25.59 -1.11 7.55
CA VAL A 75 -26.03 0.09 6.85
C VAL A 75 -26.96 -0.23 5.70
N LYS A 76 -26.60 -1.17 4.81
CA LYS A 76 -27.40 -1.48 3.62
C LYS A 76 -28.58 -2.39 3.93
N GLU A 77 -28.40 -3.43 4.75
CA GLU A 77 -29.46 -4.40 5.04
C GLU A 77 -30.35 -3.97 6.21
N ARG A 78 -29.74 -3.54 7.34
CA ARG A 78 -30.50 -3.11 8.53
C ARG A 78 -30.91 -1.64 8.54
N GLY A 79 -30.36 -0.81 7.65
CA GLY A 79 -30.76 0.60 7.54
C GLY A 79 -30.47 1.43 8.80
N VAL A 80 -29.37 1.15 9.54
CA VAL A 80 -29.08 1.82 10.82
C VAL A 80 -28.82 3.33 10.73
N LEU A 81 -28.64 3.85 9.51
CA LEU A 81 -28.51 5.30 9.26
C LEU A 81 -29.84 6.00 8.94
N SER A 82 -30.95 5.26 8.89
CA SER A 82 -32.29 5.85 8.73
C SER A 82 -32.63 6.73 9.93
N LEU A 83 -33.49 7.74 9.70
CA LEU A 83 -33.92 8.65 10.77
C LEU A 83 -34.74 7.94 11.85
N ASP A 84 -35.44 6.88 11.48
CA ASP A 84 -36.29 6.08 12.36
C ASP A 84 -35.50 5.10 13.24
N PHE A 85 -34.25 4.81 12.86
CA PHE A 85 -33.38 3.93 13.64
C PHE A 85 -32.85 4.65 14.88
N TYR A 86 -33.51 4.43 16.01
CA TYR A 86 -33.18 5.01 17.32
C TYR A 86 -32.85 6.51 17.23
N PRO A 87 -33.85 7.39 17.07
CA PRO A 87 -33.65 8.82 16.78
C PRO A 87 -32.75 9.53 17.80
N GLU A 88 -32.90 9.19 19.08
CA GLU A 88 -32.09 9.72 20.19
C GLU A 88 -30.60 9.35 20.13
N PHE A 89 -30.26 8.29 19.40
CA PHE A 89 -28.89 7.81 19.20
C PHE A 89 -28.37 8.08 17.78
N ASN A 90 -29.11 8.78 16.92
CA ASN A 90 -28.77 8.98 15.51
C ASN A 90 -27.34 9.55 15.31
N GLN A 91 -26.97 10.58 16.07
CA GLN A 91 -25.63 11.17 15.98
C GLN A 91 -24.53 10.19 16.40
N LYS A 92 -24.76 9.43 17.48
CA LYS A 92 -23.84 8.39 17.94
C LYS A 92 -23.71 7.28 16.90
N THR A 93 -24.81 6.83 16.30
CA THR A 93 -24.80 5.80 15.25
C THR A 93 -24.02 6.29 14.02
N LYS A 94 -24.26 7.52 13.57
CA LYS A 94 -23.48 8.13 12.47
C LYS A 94 -21.99 8.20 12.77
N GLU A 95 -21.63 8.60 13.98
CA GLU A 95 -20.23 8.62 14.43
C GLU A 95 -19.61 7.21 14.39
N LEU A 96 -20.28 6.21 14.94
CA LEU A 96 -19.79 4.82 14.95
C LEU A 96 -19.64 4.25 13.54
N ILE A 97 -20.58 4.53 12.63
CA ILE A 97 -20.49 4.08 11.24
C ILE A 97 -19.40 4.84 10.47
N GLY A 98 -19.19 6.13 10.75
CA GLY A 98 -18.04 6.86 10.20
C GLY A 98 -16.71 6.29 10.69
N LEU A 99 -16.63 5.96 11.98
CA LEU A 99 -15.45 5.29 12.55
C LEU A 99 -15.28 3.86 12.02
N LEU A 100 -16.35 3.13 11.71
CA LEU A 100 -16.23 1.79 11.12
C LEU A 100 -15.43 1.82 9.82
N LEU A 101 -15.59 2.87 9.00
CA LEU A 101 -14.88 3.01 7.74
C LEU A 101 -13.50 3.67 7.90
N SER A 102 -13.36 4.64 8.80
CA SER A 102 -12.12 5.43 8.93
C SER A 102 -11.14 4.89 9.98
N ASP A 103 -11.64 4.26 11.04
CA ASP A 103 -10.86 3.72 12.17
C ASP A 103 -11.60 2.54 12.86
N PRO A 104 -11.65 1.34 12.23
CA PRO A 104 -12.40 0.20 12.74
C PRO A 104 -12.01 -0.24 14.17
N ILE A 105 -10.72 -0.10 14.53
CA ILE A 105 -10.21 -0.41 15.88
C ILE A 105 -10.81 0.58 16.90
N LEU A 106 -10.76 1.88 16.61
CA LEU A 106 -11.37 2.88 17.50
C LEU A 106 -12.88 2.69 17.59
N CYS A 107 -13.55 2.32 16.50
CA CYS A 107 -14.97 1.98 16.49
C CYS A 107 -15.27 0.86 17.50
N TYR A 108 -14.52 -0.24 17.44
CA TYR A 108 -14.66 -1.37 18.38
C TYR A 108 -14.45 -0.97 19.85
N VAL A 109 -13.43 -0.14 20.13
CA VAL A 109 -13.16 0.37 21.47
C VAL A 109 -14.30 1.27 21.97
N LYS A 110 -14.81 2.18 21.13
CA LYS A 110 -15.93 3.06 21.49
C LYS A 110 -17.22 2.30 21.76
N ILE A 111 -17.55 1.30 20.93
CA ILE A 111 -18.70 0.44 21.14
C ILE A 111 -18.61 -0.25 22.51
N SER A 112 -17.44 -0.78 22.86
CA SER A 112 -17.20 -1.42 24.15
C SER A 112 -17.42 -0.47 25.33
N VAL A 113 -16.98 0.79 25.22
CA VAL A 113 -17.22 1.84 26.23
C VAL A 113 -18.70 2.18 26.33
N TYR A 114 -19.43 2.28 25.22
CA TYR A 114 -20.86 2.59 25.24
C TYR A 114 -21.68 1.46 25.86
N ILE A 115 -21.39 0.20 25.52
CA ILE A 115 -22.02 -0.96 26.15
C ILE A 115 -21.74 -0.96 27.65
N PHE A 116 -20.53 -0.63 28.09
CA PHE A 116 -20.20 -0.57 29.51
C PHE A 116 -21.03 0.50 30.27
N LYS A 117 -21.25 1.67 29.65
CA LYS A 117 -21.99 2.77 30.25
C LYS A 117 -23.50 2.50 30.35
N ASP A 118 -24.06 1.78 29.38
CA ASP A 118 -25.49 1.51 29.33
C ASP A 118 -25.73 0.12 28.71
N ARG A 119 -25.87 -0.89 29.58
CA ARG A 119 -26.08 -2.29 29.17
C ARG A 119 -27.53 -2.63 28.89
N GLU A 120 -28.45 -1.89 29.49
CA GLU A 120 -29.85 -2.31 29.58
C GLU A 120 -30.73 -1.75 28.47
N SER A 121 -30.30 -0.66 27.80
CA SER A 121 -31.06 -0.08 26.71
C SER A 121 -31.24 -1.03 25.53
N SER A 122 -32.39 -0.88 24.85
CA SER A 122 -32.71 -1.59 23.62
C SER A 122 -31.68 -1.30 22.52
N TYR A 123 -31.21 -0.06 22.40
CA TYR A 123 -30.11 0.31 21.49
C TYR A 123 -28.85 -0.55 21.74
N THR A 124 -28.47 -0.75 23.00
CA THR A 124 -27.32 -1.60 23.31
C THR A 124 -27.57 -3.06 22.95
N LYS A 125 -28.73 -3.60 23.32
CA LYS A 125 -29.05 -5.03 23.13
C LYS A 125 -29.26 -5.41 21.67
N GLU A 126 -29.95 -4.56 20.90
CA GLU A 126 -30.38 -4.85 19.53
C GLU A 126 -29.37 -4.39 18.47
N PHE A 127 -28.53 -3.40 18.79
CA PHE A 127 -27.55 -2.85 17.86
C PHE A 127 -26.10 -2.99 18.35
N LEU A 128 -25.73 -2.37 19.48
CA LEU A 128 -24.31 -2.30 19.87
C LEU A 128 -23.70 -3.67 20.16
N LEU A 129 -24.44 -4.58 20.82
CA LEU A 129 -23.98 -5.94 21.09
C LEU A 129 -23.76 -6.74 19.80
N PRO A 130 -24.76 -6.89 18.90
CA PRO A 130 -24.54 -7.53 17.60
C PRO A 130 -23.42 -6.89 16.78
N PHE A 131 -23.31 -5.56 16.81
CA PHE A 131 -22.29 -4.83 16.08
C PHE A 131 -20.89 -5.13 16.61
N LYS A 132 -20.73 -5.13 17.94
CA LYS A 132 -19.48 -5.55 18.59
C LYS A 132 -19.13 -7.00 18.23
N GLU A 133 -20.08 -7.92 18.32
CA GLU A 133 -19.84 -9.35 18.06
C GLU A 133 -19.39 -9.61 16.62
N MET A 134 -19.94 -8.88 15.64
CA MET A 134 -19.49 -8.98 14.26
C MET A 134 -18.08 -8.41 14.09
N LEU A 135 -17.78 -7.27 14.70
CA LEU A 135 -16.43 -6.70 14.67
C LEU A 135 -15.40 -7.62 15.31
N GLU A 136 -15.72 -8.27 16.44
CA GLU A 136 -14.82 -9.25 17.09
C GLU A 136 -14.52 -10.48 16.23
N LYS A 137 -15.37 -10.79 15.24
CA LYS A 137 -15.14 -11.91 14.33
C LYS A 137 -14.16 -11.56 13.20
N THR A 138 -13.93 -10.27 12.93
CA THR A 138 -12.99 -9.81 11.89
C THR A 138 -11.55 -10.12 12.29
N LEU A 139 -10.71 -10.43 11.30
CA LEU A 139 -9.27 -10.66 11.47
C LEU A 139 -8.59 -9.44 12.07
N LEU A 140 -8.97 -8.25 11.62
CA LEU A 140 -8.41 -6.98 12.08
C LEU A 140 -8.54 -6.82 13.60
N VAL A 141 -9.72 -7.10 14.18
CA VAL A 141 -9.93 -7.01 15.64
C VAL A 141 -9.30 -8.19 16.38
N LYS A 142 -9.35 -9.40 15.81
CA LYS A 142 -8.74 -10.60 16.42
C LYS A 142 -7.24 -10.44 16.65
N GLU A 143 -6.51 -9.93 15.67
CA GLU A 143 -5.05 -9.80 15.73
C GLU A 143 -4.57 -8.73 16.73
N VAL A 144 -5.42 -7.74 17.04
CA VAL A 144 -5.05 -6.63 17.95
C VAL A 144 -5.62 -6.77 19.35
N LYS A 145 -6.53 -7.72 19.59
CA LYS A 145 -7.31 -7.85 20.84
C LYS A 145 -6.44 -7.82 22.10
N ASP A 146 -5.34 -8.54 22.10
CA ASP A 146 -4.42 -8.64 23.24
C ASP A 146 -3.57 -7.38 23.46
N LYS A 147 -3.49 -6.51 22.45
CA LYS A 147 -2.73 -5.24 22.48
C LYS A 147 -3.61 -4.02 22.76
N LEU A 148 -4.93 -4.21 22.89
CA LEU A 148 -5.86 -3.11 23.14
C LEU A 148 -5.71 -2.49 24.53
N SER A 149 -5.13 -3.19 25.50
CA SER A 149 -4.89 -2.66 26.85
C SER A 149 -3.96 -1.45 26.87
N SER A 150 -3.03 -1.36 25.92
CA SER A 150 -2.10 -0.24 25.75
C SER A 150 -2.48 0.67 24.58
N TYR A 151 -3.66 0.49 23.98
CA TYR A 151 -4.08 1.28 22.83
C TYR A 151 -4.41 2.72 23.22
N VAL A 152 -3.79 3.67 22.52
CA VAL A 152 -4.13 5.10 22.63
C VAL A 152 -5.22 5.41 21.59
N PRO A 153 -6.40 5.90 22.00
CA PRO A 153 -7.49 6.23 21.08
C PRO A 153 -7.06 7.17 19.94
N GLY A 154 -7.30 6.75 18.70
CA GLY A 154 -6.91 7.49 17.51
C GLY A 154 -5.46 7.30 17.06
N SER A 155 -4.64 6.57 17.84
CA SER A 155 -3.33 6.08 17.36
C SER A 155 -3.53 5.09 16.22
N ARG A 156 -2.57 5.11 15.29
CA ARG A 156 -2.55 4.24 14.11
C ARG A 156 -1.49 3.14 14.18
N GLU A 157 -0.77 3.04 15.30
CA GLU A 157 0.33 2.08 15.50
C GLU A 157 -0.09 0.63 15.31
N LEU A 158 -1.30 0.26 15.74
CA LEU A 158 -1.81 -1.10 15.56
C LEU A 158 -2.00 -1.44 14.08
N TYR A 159 -2.40 -0.49 13.23
CA TYR A 159 -2.53 -0.72 11.79
C TYR A 159 -1.17 -0.98 11.13
N ARG A 160 -0.11 -0.28 11.55
CA ARG A 160 1.27 -0.52 11.05
C ARG A 160 1.82 -1.90 11.39
N LEU A 161 1.25 -2.57 12.40
CA LEU A 161 1.60 -3.96 12.72
C LEU A 161 0.84 -4.98 11.86
N LEU A 162 -0.31 -4.60 11.32
CA LEU A 162 -1.19 -5.46 10.53
C LEU A 162 -0.91 -5.35 9.03
N PHE A 163 -0.75 -4.12 8.54
CA PHE A 163 -0.54 -3.83 7.14
C PHE A 163 0.96 -3.79 6.85
N THR A 164 1.35 -4.58 5.85
CA THR A 164 2.74 -4.69 5.37
C THR A 164 2.72 -4.59 3.85
N PRO A 165 2.36 -3.43 3.30
CA PRO A 165 2.25 -3.27 1.86
C PRO A 165 3.62 -3.46 1.19
N THR A 166 3.60 -3.90 -0.05
CA THR A 166 4.81 -3.92 -0.88
C THR A 166 4.99 -2.54 -1.50
N ILE A 167 6.12 -1.89 -1.23
CA ILE A 167 6.45 -0.59 -1.82
C ILE A 167 7.47 -0.82 -2.93
N ARG A 168 7.14 -0.42 -4.17
CA ARG A 168 8.04 -0.53 -5.32
C ARG A 168 8.12 0.77 -6.12
N PRO A 169 9.29 1.06 -6.74
CA PRO A 169 9.39 1.97 -7.87
C PRO A 169 8.30 1.72 -8.94
N ALA A 170 7.52 2.74 -9.30
CA ALA A 170 6.46 2.66 -10.33
C ALA A 170 7.01 2.37 -11.74
N PHE A 171 8.31 2.55 -11.97
CA PHE A 171 8.93 2.17 -13.24
C PHE A 171 9.32 0.69 -13.34
N MET A 172 9.34 -0.05 -12.22
CA MET A 172 9.58 -1.49 -12.26
C MET A 172 8.29 -2.24 -12.57
N LEU A 173 8.31 -3.06 -13.62
CA LEU A 173 7.15 -3.86 -14.05
C LEU A 173 6.98 -5.15 -13.24
N GLU A 174 8.04 -5.61 -12.57
CA GLU A 174 8.08 -6.90 -11.88
C GLU A 174 7.62 -6.80 -10.43
N ARG A 175 6.88 -7.81 -9.96
CA ARG A 175 6.45 -7.92 -8.57
C ARG A 175 7.53 -8.64 -7.76
N PHE A 176 7.98 -8.02 -6.68
CA PHE A 176 8.98 -8.59 -5.76
C PHE A 176 8.37 -8.88 -4.40
N LEU A 177 8.62 -10.08 -3.88
CA LEU A 177 8.49 -10.34 -2.45
C LEU A 177 9.72 -9.78 -1.76
N LEU A 178 9.56 -8.70 -1.01
CA LEU A 178 10.66 -8.04 -0.30
C LEU A 178 11.09 -8.81 0.96
N PHE A 179 10.20 -9.61 1.53
CA PHE A 179 10.44 -10.32 2.78
C PHE A 179 10.17 -11.81 2.65
N PRO A 180 10.99 -12.66 3.27
CA PRO A 180 10.76 -14.09 3.31
C PRO A 180 9.57 -14.44 4.22
N PRO A 181 8.90 -15.58 3.99
CA PRO A 181 7.80 -16.03 4.85
C PRO A 181 8.25 -16.22 6.31
N LYS A 182 7.35 -15.97 7.27
CA LYS A 182 7.65 -16.17 8.70
C LYS A 182 8.17 -17.59 8.96
N GLY A 183 9.24 -17.69 9.74
CA GLY A 183 9.89 -18.97 10.10
C GLY A 183 10.90 -19.50 9.09
N SER A 184 11.25 -18.73 8.06
CA SER A 184 12.33 -19.07 7.13
C SER A 184 13.72 -18.94 7.78
N GLU A 185 14.60 -19.91 7.54
CA GLU A 185 15.99 -19.92 7.97
C GLU A 185 16.88 -19.26 6.91
N LEU A 186 17.71 -18.29 7.32
CA LEU A 186 18.72 -17.69 6.44
C LEU A 186 19.84 -18.71 6.20
N ILE A 187 20.09 -19.03 4.93
CA ILE A 187 21.16 -19.93 4.51
C ILE A 187 22.41 -19.13 4.14
N GLU A 188 22.25 -18.10 3.31
CA GLU A 188 23.38 -17.35 2.78
C GLU A 188 22.96 -15.93 2.35
N LYS A 189 23.91 -15.00 2.40
CA LYS A 189 23.76 -13.63 1.92
C LYS A 189 25.04 -13.19 1.22
N TYR A 190 24.94 -12.71 -0.01
CA TYR A 190 26.07 -12.24 -0.81
C TYR A 190 25.67 -11.06 -1.70
N TYR A 191 26.67 -10.35 -2.24
CA TYR A 191 26.49 -9.21 -3.14
C TYR A 191 26.95 -9.56 -4.55
N LEU A 192 26.16 -9.18 -5.55
CA LEU A 192 26.54 -9.24 -6.96
C LEU A 192 27.49 -8.10 -7.33
N LYS A 193 28.12 -8.18 -8.50
CA LYS A 193 29.09 -7.17 -8.99
C LYS A 193 28.52 -5.76 -9.06
N ASP A 194 27.22 -5.63 -9.30
CA ASP A 194 26.51 -4.35 -9.40
C ASP A 194 26.00 -3.85 -8.03
N GLY A 195 26.38 -4.51 -6.93
CA GLY A 195 25.97 -4.18 -5.57
C GLY A 195 24.60 -4.74 -5.17
N THR A 196 23.90 -5.46 -6.05
CA THR A 196 22.63 -6.11 -5.74
C THR A 196 22.82 -7.17 -4.66
N GLU A 197 21.97 -7.14 -3.63
CA GLU A 197 22.02 -8.10 -2.54
C GLU A 197 21.19 -9.34 -2.89
N ALA A 198 21.80 -10.52 -2.79
CA ALA A 198 21.15 -11.80 -2.97
C ALA A 198 21.16 -12.58 -1.64
N THR A 199 19.98 -12.98 -1.20
CA THR A 199 19.78 -13.69 0.07
C THR A 199 19.03 -15.00 -0.17
N ILE A 200 19.54 -16.10 0.40
CA ILE A 200 18.98 -17.45 0.25
C ILE A 200 18.33 -17.87 1.55
N TYR A 201 17.05 -18.28 1.48
CA TYR A 201 16.28 -18.77 2.61
C TYR A 201 15.83 -20.22 2.40
N LYS A 202 15.77 -20.98 3.50
CA LYS A 202 15.15 -22.30 3.56
C LYS A 202 13.86 -22.21 4.37
N ILE A 203 12.77 -22.77 3.84
CA ILE A 203 11.51 -22.87 4.57
C ILE A 203 11.43 -24.26 5.20
N PRO A 204 11.19 -24.37 6.52
CA PRO A 204 10.95 -25.66 7.17
C PRO A 204 9.86 -26.46 6.44
N GLY A 205 10.16 -27.71 6.10
CA GLY A 205 9.24 -28.60 5.38
C GLY A 205 9.18 -28.41 3.86
N LYS A 206 9.93 -27.46 3.26
CA LYS A 206 10.08 -27.34 1.80
C LYS A 206 11.49 -27.72 1.36
N ALA A 207 11.57 -28.55 0.31
CA ALA A 207 12.85 -28.96 -0.27
C ALA A 207 13.54 -27.83 -1.06
N ARG A 208 12.78 -26.85 -1.57
CA ARG A 208 13.32 -25.76 -2.40
C ARG A 208 13.77 -24.59 -1.53
N LEU A 209 14.95 -24.06 -1.86
CA LEU A 209 15.44 -22.78 -1.34
C LEU A 209 14.74 -21.63 -2.08
N LEU A 210 14.56 -20.51 -1.38
CA LEU A 210 14.06 -19.27 -1.95
C LEU A 210 15.19 -18.26 -2.07
N TYR A 211 15.32 -17.66 -3.25
CA TYR A 211 16.27 -16.59 -3.52
C TYR A 211 15.54 -15.26 -3.50
N PHE A 212 16.05 -14.33 -2.70
CA PHE A 212 15.56 -12.97 -2.58
C PHE A 212 16.63 -12.05 -3.14
N ILE A 213 16.26 -11.26 -4.14
CA ILE A 213 17.15 -10.30 -4.80
C ILE A 213 16.64 -8.91 -4.44
N LEU A 214 17.43 -8.17 -3.66
CA LEU A 214 17.15 -6.77 -3.34
C LEU A 214 17.95 -5.89 -4.31
N ALA A 215 17.27 -5.46 -5.37
CA ALA A 215 17.84 -4.64 -6.42
C ALA A 215 18.08 -3.19 -5.91
N LYS A 216 19.11 -2.51 -6.44
CA LYS A 216 19.53 -1.16 -6.01
C LYS A 216 18.43 -0.10 -6.19
N GLU A 217 17.47 -0.38 -7.05
CA GLU A 217 16.27 0.40 -7.34
C GLU A 217 15.37 0.56 -6.10
N PHE A 218 15.36 -0.43 -5.20
CA PHE A 218 14.62 -0.33 -3.93
C PHE A 218 15.31 0.59 -2.91
N LEU A 219 16.59 0.88 -3.10
CA LEU A 219 17.40 1.72 -2.21
C LEU A 219 17.46 3.19 -2.67
N LEU A 220 16.68 3.56 -3.71
CA LEU A 220 16.63 4.93 -4.19
C LEU A 220 15.94 5.85 -3.17
N SER A 221 16.48 7.04 -2.97
CA SER A 221 15.77 8.12 -2.28
C SER A 221 14.62 8.65 -3.13
N ASP A 222 13.67 9.37 -2.54
CA ASP A 222 12.54 9.93 -3.30
C ASP A 222 12.99 10.97 -4.33
N GLU A 223 14.08 11.69 -4.04
CA GLU A 223 14.69 12.65 -4.94
C GLU A 223 15.33 11.96 -6.15
N GLU A 224 16.11 10.90 -5.91
CA GLU A 224 16.71 10.06 -6.95
C GLU A 224 15.65 9.43 -7.85
N TYR A 225 14.58 8.97 -7.22
CA TYR A 225 13.44 8.36 -7.89
C TYR A 225 12.68 9.38 -8.76
N SER A 226 12.47 10.60 -8.26
CA SER A 226 11.85 11.71 -9.02
C SER A 226 12.68 12.10 -10.25
N VAL A 227 14.01 12.11 -10.12
CA VAL A 227 14.92 12.35 -11.26
C VAL A 227 14.79 11.23 -12.29
N LEU A 228 14.77 9.97 -11.86
CA LEU A 228 14.65 8.81 -12.75
C LEU A 228 13.33 8.79 -13.52
N LEU A 229 12.20 9.06 -12.87
CA LEU A 229 10.90 9.10 -13.54
C LEU A 229 10.86 10.17 -14.64
N GLU A 230 11.37 11.37 -14.33
CA GLU A 230 11.39 12.46 -15.30
C GLU A 230 12.37 12.17 -16.45
N ALA A 231 13.54 11.62 -16.14
CA ALA A 231 14.51 11.19 -17.15
C ALA A 231 13.91 10.13 -18.09
N ARG A 232 13.17 9.17 -17.53
CA ARG A 232 12.45 8.14 -18.30
C ARG A 232 11.41 8.78 -19.21
N ARG A 233 10.58 9.69 -18.69
CA ARG A 233 9.58 10.42 -19.47
C ARG A 233 10.22 11.10 -20.69
N ILE A 234 11.28 11.87 -20.46
CA ILE A 234 12.04 12.58 -21.51
C ILE A 234 12.64 11.61 -22.54
N LEU A 235 13.20 10.48 -22.09
CA LEU A 235 13.73 9.46 -22.99
C LEU A 235 12.65 8.78 -23.83
N THR A 236 11.50 8.45 -23.24
CA THR A 236 10.40 7.74 -23.92
C THR A 236 9.59 8.61 -24.87
N GLU A 237 9.55 9.93 -24.66
CA GLU A 237 8.87 10.86 -25.57
C GLU A 237 9.54 10.94 -26.94
N ARG A 238 10.81 10.51 -27.04
CA ARG A 238 11.54 10.47 -28.31
C ARG A 238 11.32 9.12 -28.99
N LYS A 239 10.55 9.11 -30.10
CA LYS A 239 10.48 7.94 -30.99
C LYS A 239 11.86 7.72 -31.62
N VAL A 240 12.51 6.63 -31.26
CA VAL A 240 13.69 6.07 -31.95
C VAL A 240 13.23 5.67 -33.36
N GLU A 241 13.96 6.07 -34.41
CA GLU A 241 13.63 5.67 -35.78
C GLU A 241 13.90 4.17 -35.99
N GLU A 242 13.08 3.47 -36.78
CA GLU A 242 13.18 2.01 -36.99
C GLU A 242 14.56 1.53 -37.51
N THR A 243 15.34 2.45 -38.08
CA THR A 243 16.70 2.25 -38.57
C THR A 243 17.74 2.12 -37.46
N GLU A 244 17.53 2.78 -36.31
CA GLU A 244 18.44 2.72 -35.14
C GLU A 244 18.28 1.40 -34.35
N LEU A 245 17.16 0.68 -34.52
CA LEU A 245 16.85 -0.56 -33.79
C LEU A 245 17.57 -1.81 -34.30
N LYS A 246 18.40 -1.72 -35.34
CA LYS A 246 19.10 -2.89 -35.93
C LYS A 246 20.38 -3.30 -35.18
N ASP A 247 20.93 -2.44 -34.33
CA ASP A 247 22.14 -2.71 -33.54
C ASP A 247 21.88 -2.44 -32.05
N PHE A 248 21.61 -3.51 -31.29
CA PHE A 248 21.35 -3.43 -29.86
C PHE A 248 22.51 -2.85 -29.04
N GLU A 249 23.76 -3.01 -29.46
CA GLU A 249 24.90 -2.40 -28.76
C GLU A 249 24.93 -0.89 -28.96
N MET A 250 24.69 -0.44 -30.20
CA MET A 250 24.62 0.98 -30.52
C MET A 250 23.45 1.66 -29.78
N VAL A 251 22.29 1.00 -29.76
CA VAL A 251 21.11 1.45 -29.00
C VAL A 251 21.45 1.58 -27.51
N ARG A 252 22.03 0.55 -26.89
CA ARG A 252 22.42 0.60 -25.46
C ARG A 252 23.41 1.72 -25.17
N ARG A 253 24.44 1.91 -26.02
CA ARG A 253 25.41 3.01 -25.84
C ARG A 253 24.73 4.38 -25.94
N PHE A 254 23.87 4.56 -26.94
CA PHE A 254 23.12 5.80 -27.11
C PHE A 254 22.23 6.11 -25.89
N PHE A 255 21.44 5.13 -25.43
CA PHE A 255 20.61 5.29 -24.23
C PHE A 255 21.45 5.55 -22.98
N SER A 256 22.63 4.95 -22.86
CA SER A 256 23.54 5.16 -21.72
C SER A 256 24.13 6.57 -21.72
N GLU A 257 24.71 7.03 -22.83
CA GLU A 257 25.28 8.39 -22.92
C GLU A 257 24.21 9.46 -22.76
N ARG A 258 23.07 9.28 -23.44
CA ARG A 258 21.97 10.24 -23.39
C ARG A 258 21.28 10.24 -22.03
N GLY A 259 21.05 9.06 -21.45
CA GLY A 259 20.47 8.91 -20.12
C GLY A 259 21.32 9.58 -19.05
N LYS A 260 22.65 9.39 -19.10
CA LYS A 260 23.59 10.06 -18.19
C LYS A 260 23.53 11.59 -18.33
N ALA A 261 23.47 12.11 -19.55
CA ALA A 261 23.33 13.54 -19.80
C ALA A 261 22.02 14.11 -19.24
N ILE A 262 20.88 13.46 -19.52
CA ILE A 262 19.56 13.89 -19.03
C ILE A 262 19.51 13.90 -17.50
N ILE A 263 19.97 12.83 -16.85
CA ILE A 263 20.01 12.77 -15.38
C ILE A 263 20.87 13.89 -14.82
N LYS A 264 22.06 14.14 -15.40
CA LYS A 264 22.94 15.21 -14.97
C LYS A 264 22.27 16.58 -15.07
N ASP A 265 21.59 16.86 -16.20
CA ASP A 265 20.88 18.12 -16.42
C ASP A 265 19.73 18.29 -15.42
N LEU A 266 18.97 17.23 -15.14
CA LEU A 266 17.88 17.23 -14.15
C LEU A 266 18.39 17.46 -12.72
N VAL A 267 19.49 16.81 -12.32
CA VAL A 267 20.10 16.98 -10.99
C VAL A 267 20.57 18.42 -10.79
N ILE A 268 21.23 19.00 -11.81
CA ILE A 268 21.67 20.40 -11.78
C ILE A 268 20.47 21.35 -11.71
N GLY A 269 19.44 21.13 -12.56
CA GLY A 269 18.24 21.95 -12.61
C GLY A 269 17.43 21.94 -11.31
N LYS A 270 17.28 20.76 -10.68
CA LYS A 270 16.56 20.58 -9.42
C LYS A 270 17.39 20.93 -8.17
N ARG A 271 18.70 21.25 -8.32
CA ARG A 271 19.65 21.51 -7.22
C ARG A 271 19.70 20.38 -6.19
N THR A 272 19.57 19.14 -6.66
CA THR A 272 19.55 17.96 -5.81
C THR A 272 20.99 17.53 -5.51
N PRO A 273 21.39 17.28 -4.25
CA PRO A 273 22.78 16.93 -3.91
C PRO A 273 23.09 15.45 -4.20
N ILE A 274 23.07 15.06 -5.47
CA ILE A 274 23.39 13.70 -5.92
C ILE A 274 24.85 13.60 -6.35
N SER A 275 25.59 12.63 -5.82
CA SER A 275 27.00 12.44 -6.14
C SER A 275 27.22 11.99 -7.60
N PRO A 276 28.39 12.26 -8.22
CA PRO A 276 28.69 11.81 -9.58
C PRO A 276 28.58 10.30 -9.77
N LYS A 277 29.04 9.51 -8.79
CA LYS A 277 28.90 8.05 -8.78
C LYS A 277 27.42 7.64 -8.81
N ARG A 278 26.58 8.33 -8.02
CA ARG A 278 25.16 8.04 -7.96
C ARG A 278 24.44 8.41 -9.25
N ILE A 279 24.85 9.47 -9.95
CA ILE A 279 24.34 9.80 -11.30
C ILE A 279 24.60 8.65 -12.28
N GLU A 280 25.78 8.02 -12.21
CA GLU A 280 26.09 6.85 -13.03
C GLU A 280 25.19 5.66 -12.70
N GLU A 281 24.99 5.38 -11.41
CA GLU A 281 24.10 4.32 -10.96
C GLU A 281 22.65 4.54 -11.42
N LEU A 282 22.14 5.78 -11.37
CA LEU A 282 20.82 6.14 -11.89
C LEU A 282 20.75 5.94 -13.42
N ALA A 283 21.78 6.33 -14.16
CA ALA A 283 21.82 6.14 -15.61
C ALA A 283 21.76 4.65 -15.98
N GLU A 284 22.46 3.79 -15.25
CA GLU A 284 22.38 2.34 -15.43
C GLU A 284 20.98 1.79 -15.17
N ILE A 285 20.32 2.24 -14.10
CA ILE A 285 18.93 1.84 -13.76
C ILE A 285 17.99 2.26 -14.90
N LEU A 286 18.14 3.49 -15.39
CA LEU A 286 17.32 4.04 -16.47
C LEU A 286 17.45 3.23 -17.77
N VAL A 287 18.68 2.86 -18.14
CA VAL A 287 18.95 2.01 -19.32
C VAL A 287 18.36 0.62 -19.14
N ARG A 288 18.55 0.00 -17.96
CA ARG A 288 18.03 -1.34 -17.62
C ARG A 288 16.50 -1.43 -17.81
N HIS A 289 15.78 -0.38 -17.44
CA HIS A 289 14.32 -0.33 -17.55
C HIS A 289 13.79 0.31 -18.86
N THR A 290 14.67 0.61 -19.83
CA THR A 290 14.27 1.15 -21.14
C THR A 290 14.75 0.29 -22.30
N ALA A 291 16.04 -0.04 -22.35
CA ALA A 291 16.68 -0.79 -23.44
C ALA A 291 17.11 -2.22 -23.03
N GLY A 292 16.94 -2.59 -21.75
CA GLY A 292 17.33 -3.88 -21.19
C GLY A 292 18.80 -3.93 -20.84
#